data_AF-T0ZNP0-F1
#
_entry.id   AF-T0ZNP0-F1
#
_cell.length_a   1.000
_cell.length_b   1.000
_cell.length_c   1.000
_cell.angle_alpha   90.00
_cell.angle_beta   90.00
_cell.angle_gamma   90.00
#
_symmetry.space_group_name_H-M   'P 1'
#
loop_
_entity.id
_entity.type
_entity.pdbx_description
1 polymer ?
#
loop_
_entity_poly.entity_id
_entity_poly.type
_entity_poly.pdbx_seq_one_letter_code
_entity_poly.pdbx_strand_id
1 'polypeptide(L)'
;MYGRLSEHRKTIKKASDCATDKGEPFPLRTQDFECRRLVCATNAQLAAEQHLIRLFKPIWNSEIRICWGIGKHGDSADTRKNKRSPWDVLHPGRDWALDVILKDKMSPEKIAARIAKHLASNPPYRDRDHIIQQILSSFSQNATGASDQDSLPGETGAEPNGGDEPAD
;
A
#
# COMPACT_ATOMS: atom_id res chain seq x y z
N MET A 1 14.25 -3.73 -7.03
CA MET A 1 14.00 -2.64 -6.06
C MET A 1 14.46 -1.26 -6.57
N TYR A 2 15.74 -1.08 -6.93
CA TYR A 2 16.27 0.23 -7.38
C TYR A 2 15.58 0.81 -8.63
N GLY A 3 15.16 -0.04 -9.58
CA GLY A 3 14.43 0.39 -10.78
C GLY A 3 13.12 1.13 -10.47
N ARG A 4 12.29 0.57 -9.57
CA ARG A 4 11.00 1.16 -9.17
C ARG A 4 11.15 2.52 -8.50
N LEU A 5 12.16 2.67 -7.63
CA LEU A 5 12.44 3.96 -7.00
C LEU A 5 12.87 5.01 -8.03
N SER A 6 13.71 4.62 -8.98
CA SER A 6 14.13 5.49 -10.09
C SER A 6 12.94 5.92 -10.96
N GLU A 7 12.01 5.02 -11.24
CA GLU A 7 10.77 5.32 -11.97
C GLU A 7 9.89 6.33 -11.23
N HIS A 8 9.65 6.14 -9.92
CA HIS A 8 8.90 7.12 -9.13
C HIS A 8 9.57 8.49 -9.12
N ARG A 9 10.90 8.54 -8.98
CA ARG A 9 11.66 9.79 -9.06
C ARG A 9 11.46 10.49 -10.41
N LYS A 10 11.51 9.76 -11.52
CA LYS A 10 11.26 10.31 -12.87
C LYS A 10 9.84 10.88 -12.99
N THR A 11 8.84 10.18 -12.45
CA THR A 11 7.44 10.64 -12.44
C THR A 11 7.27 11.94 -11.66
N ILE A 12 7.85 12.03 -10.45
CA ILE A 12 7.83 13.25 -9.64
C ILE A 12 8.56 14.39 -10.37
N LYS A 13 9.71 14.11 -10.98
CA LYS A 13 10.46 15.11 -11.75
C LYS A 13 9.64 15.69 -12.91
N LYS A 14 8.97 14.85 -13.70
CA LYS A 14 8.10 15.31 -14.80
C LYS A 14 6.98 16.22 -14.30
N ALA A 15 6.35 15.87 -13.18
CA ALA A 15 5.32 16.72 -12.57
C ALA A 15 5.90 18.05 -12.05
N SER A 16 7.08 18.01 -11.44
CA SER A 16 7.80 19.21 -10.98
C SER A 16 8.12 20.16 -12.13
N ASP A 17 8.69 19.63 -13.21
CA ASP A 17 9.11 20.41 -14.38
C ASP A 17 7.85 21.05 -15.03
N CYS A 18 6.77 20.28 -15.25
CA CYS A 18 5.52 20.80 -15.80
C CYS A 18 4.86 21.88 -14.91
N ALA A 19 4.87 21.72 -13.59
CA ALA A 19 4.35 22.72 -12.66
C ALA A 19 5.19 24.01 -12.69
N THR A 20 6.51 23.87 -12.81
CA THR A 20 7.44 25.00 -12.92
C THR A 20 7.22 25.77 -14.22
N ASP A 21 7.07 25.07 -15.35
CA ASP A 21 6.82 25.69 -16.66
C ASP A 21 5.50 26.47 -16.70
N LYS A 22 4.51 26.01 -15.92
CA LYS A 22 3.20 26.69 -15.76
C LYS A 22 3.20 27.82 -14.74
N GLY A 23 4.30 28.03 -14.01
CA GLY A 23 4.39 29.05 -12.96
C GLY A 23 3.57 28.72 -11.70
N GLU A 24 3.33 27.44 -11.41
CA GLU A 24 2.63 27.01 -10.20
C GLU A 24 3.47 27.33 -8.94
N PRO A 25 2.85 27.81 -7.85
CA PRO A 25 3.59 28.28 -6.67
C PRO A 25 4.23 27.15 -5.86
N PHE A 26 3.73 25.91 -5.96
CA PHE A 26 4.16 24.79 -5.11
C PHE A 26 4.40 23.50 -5.92
N PRO A 27 5.49 23.42 -6.71
CA PRO A 27 5.81 22.20 -7.46
C PRO A 27 6.27 21.06 -6.53
N LEU A 28 6.01 19.81 -6.93
CA LEU A 28 6.50 18.62 -6.23
C LEU A 28 8.00 18.38 -6.50
N ARG A 29 8.89 18.97 -5.71
CA ARG A 29 10.32 18.83 -5.94
C ARG A 29 10.84 17.51 -5.40
N THR A 30 11.69 16.84 -6.16
CA THR A 30 12.28 15.54 -5.74
C THR A 30 13.09 15.62 -4.45
N GLN A 31 13.60 16.80 -4.11
CA GLN A 31 14.38 17.09 -2.91
C GLN A 31 13.53 17.07 -1.63
N ASP A 32 12.21 17.22 -1.76
CA ASP A 32 11.28 17.21 -0.63
C ASP A 32 10.88 15.76 -0.21
N PHE A 33 11.48 14.73 -0.83
CA PHE A 33 11.15 13.33 -0.60
C PHE A 33 12.31 12.53 0.00
N GLU A 34 11.98 11.74 1.01
CA GLU A 34 12.85 10.70 1.57
C GLU A 34 12.34 9.31 1.19
N CYS A 35 13.25 8.33 1.10
CA CYS A 35 12.91 6.93 0.88
C CYS A 35 13.48 6.06 2.00
N ARG A 36 12.63 5.21 2.58
CA ARG A 36 13.03 4.14 3.50
C ARG A 36 12.72 2.80 2.88
N ARG A 37 13.57 1.80 3.12
CA ARG A 37 13.41 0.46 2.58
C ARG A 37 13.50 -0.59 3.68
N LEU A 38 12.66 -1.60 3.58
CA LEU A 38 12.70 -2.80 4.43
C LEU A 38 13.13 -3.98 3.57
N VAL A 39 14.11 -4.74 4.06
CA VAL A 39 14.48 -6.04 3.47
C VAL A 39 13.66 -7.11 4.18
N CYS A 40 12.92 -7.91 3.42
CA CYS A 40 12.08 -8.98 3.93
C CYS A 40 12.29 -10.24 3.08
N ALA A 41 11.94 -11.40 3.66
CA ALA A 41 11.89 -12.65 2.91
C ALA A 41 10.82 -12.56 1.80
N THR A 42 11.06 -13.22 0.66
CA THR A 42 10.21 -13.14 -0.53
C THR A 42 8.73 -13.47 -0.24
N ASN A 43 8.48 -14.45 0.62
CA ASN A 43 7.13 -14.86 1.02
C ASN A 43 6.44 -13.86 1.98
N ALA A 44 7.18 -12.94 2.61
CA ALA A 44 6.67 -11.97 3.57
C ALA A 44 6.44 -10.57 2.96
N GLN A 45 6.92 -10.31 1.74
CA GLN A 45 6.86 -8.98 1.12
C GLN A 45 5.43 -8.42 1.05
N LEU A 46 4.48 -9.21 0.55
CA LEU A 46 3.09 -8.76 0.38
C LEU A 46 2.43 -8.46 1.73
N ALA A 47 2.65 -9.31 2.74
CA ALA A 47 2.11 -9.12 4.08
C ALA A 47 2.68 -7.85 4.72
N ALA A 48 3.98 -7.62 4.58
CA ALA A 48 4.65 -6.42 5.07
C ALA A 48 4.12 -5.14 4.39
N GLU A 49 4.00 -5.14 3.06
CA GLU A 49 3.46 -4.02 2.30
C GLU A 49 2.03 -3.68 2.72
N GLN A 50 1.15 -4.67 2.79
CA GLN A 50 -0.23 -4.48 3.22
C GLN A 50 -0.32 -3.95 4.65
N HIS A 51 0.53 -4.43 5.56
CA HIS A 51 0.58 -3.93 6.93
C HIS A 51 0.98 -2.45 6.97
N LEU A 52 2.03 -2.06 6.25
CA LEU A 52 2.47 -0.66 6.16
C LEU A 52 1.38 0.24 5.56
N ILE A 53 0.68 -0.22 4.52
CA ILE A 53 -0.44 0.53 3.93
C ILE A 53 -1.57 0.74 4.94
N ARG A 54 -1.93 -0.29 5.71
CA ARG A 54 -2.96 -0.18 6.75
C ARG A 54 -2.56 0.77 7.88
N LEU A 55 -1.29 0.74 8.27
CA LEU A 55 -0.75 1.56 9.36
C LEU A 55 -0.64 3.04 9.00
N PHE A 56 -0.05 3.34 7.83
CA PHE A 56 0.25 4.72 7.42
C PHE A 56 -0.84 5.36 6.57
N LYS A 57 -1.71 4.55 5.95
CA LYS A 57 -2.75 4.99 5.02
C LYS A 57 -2.27 6.05 4.00
N PRO A 58 -1.23 5.76 3.22
CA PRO A 58 -0.60 6.73 2.31
C PRO A 58 -1.55 7.21 1.20
N ILE A 59 -1.67 8.53 1.03
CA ILE A 59 -2.66 9.17 0.13
C ILE A 59 -2.51 8.80 -1.36
N TRP A 60 -1.29 8.45 -1.78
CA TRP A 60 -0.98 8.09 -3.17
C TRP A 60 -1.16 6.62 -3.50
N ASN A 61 -1.45 5.81 -2.48
CA ASN A 61 -1.59 4.38 -2.64
C ASN A 61 -2.99 3.99 -3.14
N SER A 62 -3.07 2.97 -3.99
CA SER A 62 -4.31 2.57 -4.66
C SER A 62 -5.43 2.15 -3.70
N GLU A 63 -5.04 1.54 -2.59
CA GLU A 63 -5.89 0.95 -1.57
C GLU A 63 -6.66 2.02 -0.81
N ILE A 64 -6.08 3.21 -0.68
CA ILE A 64 -6.71 4.35 -0.02
C ILE A 64 -7.71 5.05 -0.94
N ARG A 65 -7.61 4.84 -2.26
CA ARG A 65 -8.54 5.35 -3.29
C ARG A 65 -8.77 6.86 -3.21
N ILE A 66 -7.75 7.65 -2.87
CA ILE A 66 -7.79 9.13 -2.86
C ILE A 66 -7.06 9.71 -4.07
N CYS A 67 -5.72 9.59 -4.09
CA CYS A 67 -4.86 10.18 -5.12
C CYS A 67 -3.96 9.10 -5.75
N TRP A 68 -4.56 8.04 -6.27
CA TRP A 68 -3.82 6.91 -6.84
C TRP A 68 -3.35 7.17 -8.27
N GLY A 69 -2.29 6.48 -8.70
CA GLY A 69 -1.83 6.48 -10.10
C GLY A 69 -0.35 6.77 -10.32
N ILE A 70 0.41 7.11 -9.28
CA ILE A 70 1.85 7.41 -9.37
C ILE A 70 2.67 6.26 -9.97
N GLY A 71 2.33 5.01 -9.63
CA GLY A 71 3.02 3.80 -10.12
C GLY A 71 2.52 3.27 -11.47
N LYS A 72 1.61 3.98 -12.15
CA LYS A 72 1.19 3.58 -13.50
C LYS A 72 2.31 3.86 -14.51
N HIS A 73 2.53 2.90 -15.39
CA HIS A 73 3.32 3.06 -16.61
C HIS A 73 2.36 3.21 -17.78
N GLY A 74 2.73 4.04 -18.76
CA GLY A 74 1.93 4.23 -19.96
C GLY A 74 2.14 3.05 -20.89
N ASP A 75 1.20 2.11 -20.90
CA ASP A 75 0.91 1.37 -22.13
C ASP A 75 0.17 2.36 -23.04
N SER A 76 0.55 2.44 -24.31
CA SER A 76 0.08 3.45 -25.28
C SER A 76 -1.42 3.77 -25.16
N ALA A 77 -1.81 5.03 -25.39
CA ALA A 77 -3.18 5.55 -25.26
C ALA A 77 -4.25 4.74 -26.02
N ASP A 78 -3.84 4.01 -27.07
CA ASP A 78 -4.69 3.09 -27.84
C ASP A 78 -5.17 1.88 -27.01
N THR A 79 -4.43 1.53 -25.96
CA THR A 79 -4.77 0.44 -25.05
C THR A 79 -5.62 0.97 -23.90
N ARG A 80 -6.93 1.05 -24.20
CA ARG A 80 -8.07 1.11 -23.27
C ARG A 80 -8.57 2.52 -22.95
N LYS A 81 -9.90 2.55 -22.80
CA LYS A 81 -10.81 3.56 -22.21
C LYS A 81 -10.44 4.01 -20.78
N ASN A 82 -9.15 4.18 -20.49
CA ASN A 82 -8.61 4.41 -19.16
C ASN A 82 -8.65 5.90 -18.83
N LYS A 83 -9.66 6.33 -18.09
CA LYS A 83 -9.74 7.68 -17.52
C LYS A 83 -8.42 8.10 -16.81
N ARG A 84 -8.03 9.38 -16.93
CA ARG A 84 -6.87 10.01 -16.28
C ARG A 84 -6.91 9.78 -14.77
N SER A 85 -5.80 9.34 -14.19
CA SER A 85 -5.76 8.99 -12.76
C SER A 85 -5.83 10.25 -11.89
N PRO A 86 -6.38 10.19 -10.67
CA PRO A 86 -6.38 11.35 -9.77
C PRO A 86 -4.99 11.95 -9.51
N TRP A 87 -3.95 11.11 -9.48
CA TRP A 87 -2.58 11.62 -9.39
C TRP A 87 -2.21 12.49 -10.60
N ASP A 88 -2.53 12.06 -11.82
CA ASP A 88 -2.27 12.83 -13.05
C ASP A 88 -3.13 14.08 -13.19
N VAL A 89 -4.31 14.10 -12.57
CA VAL A 89 -5.18 15.27 -12.52
C VAL A 89 -4.54 16.37 -11.67
N LEU A 90 -3.98 16.02 -10.51
CA LEU A 90 -3.30 16.99 -9.63
C LEU A 90 -1.87 17.31 -10.06
N HIS A 91 -1.21 16.38 -10.74
CA HIS A 91 0.21 16.46 -11.06
C HIS A 91 0.42 16.19 -12.56
N PRO A 92 0.04 17.13 -13.44
CA PRO A 92 0.27 17.01 -14.88
C PRO A 92 1.78 16.95 -15.18
N GLY A 93 2.16 16.29 -16.29
CA GLY A 93 3.55 16.21 -16.73
C GLY A 93 3.95 14.89 -17.39
N ARG A 94 3.11 13.85 -17.28
CA ARG A 94 3.29 12.61 -18.03
C ARG A 94 2.61 12.72 -19.39
N ASP A 95 3.40 12.62 -20.46
CA ASP A 95 2.95 12.80 -21.85
C ASP A 95 1.71 11.96 -22.18
N TRP A 96 1.71 10.67 -21.80
CA TRP A 96 0.58 9.76 -22.03
C TRP A 96 -0.68 10.11 -21.23
N ALA A 97 -0.57 10.86 -20.13
CA ALA A 97 -1.71 11.28 -19.32
C ALA A 97 -2.26 12.65 -19.74
N LEU A 98 -1.50 13.43 -20.52
CA LEU A 98 -1.91 14.74 -21.01
C LEU A 98 -2.82 14.68 -22.23
N ASP A 99 -3.00 13.51 -22.83
CA ASP A 99 -3.89 13.31 -23.97
C ASP A 99 -5.31 13.83 -23.67
N VAL A 100 -5.80 14.68 -24.56
CA VAL A 100 -7.10 15.37 -24.48
C VAL A 100 -8.27 14.38 -24.54
N ILE A 101 -8.04 13.19 -25.11
CA ILE A 101 -9.03 12.11 -25.19
C ILE A 101 -9.32 11.53 -23.79
N LEU A 102 -8.38 11.66 -22.84
CA LEU A 102 -8.53 11.10 -21.51
C LEU A 102 -9.45 11.96 -20.63
N LYS A 103 -10.59 11.38 -20.24
CA LYS A 103 -11.48 11.97 -19.24
C LYS A 103 -10.92 11.80 -17.83
N ASP A 104 -11.05 12.81 -17.00
CA ASP A 104 -10.64 12.76 -15.59
C ASP A 104 -11.49 11.75 -14.79
N LYS A 105 -10.85 10.96 -13.92
CA LYS A 105 -11.57 10.09 -12.98
C LYS A 105 -12.28 10.88 -11.89
N MET A 106 -11.72 12.03 -11.50
CA MET A 106 -12.19 12.86 -10.40
C MET A 106 -11.68 14.29 -10.60
N SER A 107 -12.49 15.29 -10.24
CA SER A 107 -12.08 16.69 -10.36
C SER A 107 -11.00 17.06 -9.31
N PRO A 108 -10.14 18.05 -9.59
CA PRO A 108 -9.11 18.52 -8.67
C PRO A 108 -9.66 18.86 -7.26
N GLU A 109 -10.80 19.54 -7.20
CA GLU A 109 -11.42 20.01 -5.95
C GLU A 109 -11.87 18.82 -5.10
N LYS A 110 -12.44 17.79 -5.74
CA LYS A 110 -12.87 16.58 -5.05
C LYS A 110 -11.67 15.77 -4.55
N ILE A 111 -10.55 15.77 -5.29
CA ILE A 111 -9.30 15.13 -4.81
C ILE A 111 -8.77 15.88 -3.60
N ALA A 112 -8.65 17.21 -3.67
CA ALA A 112 -8.17 18.05 -2.57
C ALA A 112 -9.04 17.90 -1.30
N ALA A 113 -10.37 17.93 -1.42
CA ALA A 113 -11.28 17.73 -0.30
C ALA A 113 -11.11 16.36 0.37
N ARG A 114 -10.88 15.30 -0.42
CA ARG A 114 -10.65 13.95 0.11
C ARG A 114 -9.29 13.83 0.79
N ILE A 115 -8.25 14.46 0.24
CA ILE A 115 -6.92 14.53 0.89
C ILE A 115 -7.04 15.25 2.24
N ALA A 116 -7.67 16.43 2.27
CA ALA A 116 -7.83 17.20 3.50
C ALA A 116 -8.59 16.42 4.58
N LYS A 117 -9.74 15.82 4.22
CA LYS A 117 -10.50 14.96 5.13
C LYS A 117 -9.68 13.78 5.65
N HIS A 118 -8.89 13.14 4.78
CA HIS A 118 -8.08 11.99 5.16
C HIS A 118 -6.96 12.34 6.12
N LEU A 119 -6.24 13.43 5.86
CA LEU A 119 -5.15 13.90 6.72
C LEU A 119 -5.66 14.41 8.07
N ALA A 120 -6.88 14.96 8.13
CA ALA A 120 -7.52 15.32 9.40
C ALA A 120 -7.84 14.09 10.26
N SER A 121 -8.34 13.00 9.66
CA SER A 121 -8.66 11.76 10.38
C SER A 121 -7.45 10.84 10.60
N ASN A 122 -6.39 10.98 9.80
CA ASN A 122 -5.19 10.13 9.84
C ASN A 122 -3.95 11.03 9.70
N PRO A 123 -3.59 11.78 10.76
CA PRO A 123 -2.46 12.67 10.70
C PRO A 123 -1.15 11.89 10.50
N PRO A 124 -0.18 12.44 9.74
CA PRO A 124 1.13 11.81 9.58
C PRO A 124 1.83 11.64 10.92
N TYR A 125 2.43 10.48 11.14
CA TYR A 125 3.29 10.26 12.29
C TYR A 125 4.52 11.16 12.25
N ARG A 126 4.80 11.84 13.36
CA ARG A 126 5.95 12.74 13.51
C ARG A 126 7.09 12.13 14.32
N ASP A 127 6.80 11.07 15.06
CA ASP A 127 7.72 10.43 15.97
C ASP A 127 7.92 8.95 15.60
N ARG A 128 9.18 8.51 15.62
CA ARG A 128 9.57 7.14 15.30
C ARG A 128 9.23 6.18 16.44
N ASP A 129 9.36 6.62 17.68
CA ASP A 129 9.13 5.74 18.83
C ASP A 129 7.66 5.34 18.90
N HIS A 130 6.77 6.30 18.67
CA HIS A 130 5.33 6.03 18.53
C HIS A 130 5.01 5.03 17.39
N ILE A 131 5.67 5.15 16.22
CA ILE A 131 5.50 4.19 15.11
C ILE A 131 5.91 2.78 15.54
N ILE A 132 7.07 2.64 16.20
CA ILE A 132 7.57 1.35 16.66
C ILE A 132 6.62 0.74 17.68
N GLN A 133 6.16 1.52 18.66
CA GLN A 133 5.20 1.06 19.66
C GLN A 133 3.90 0.57 19.01
N GLN A 134 3.39 1.27 18.00
CA GLN A 134 2.16 0.87 17.32
C GLN A 134 2.34 -0.40 16.49
N ILE A 135 3.48 -0.56 15.81
CA ILE A 135 3.85 -1.80 15.11
C ILE A 135 3.92 -2.96 16.10
N LEU A 136 4.67 -2.81 17.21
CA LEU A 136 4.80 -3.86 18.23
C LEU A 136 3.45 -4.24 18.85
N SER A 137 2.62 -3.24 19.16
CA SER A 137 1.28 -3.47 19.72
C SER A 137 0.37 -4.26 18.76
N SER A 138 0.47 -3.99 17.46
CA SER A 138 -0.31 -4.72 16.44
C SER A 138 0.08 -6.20 16.34
N PHE A 139 1.34 -6.55 16.61
CA PHE A 139 1.76 -7.95 16.67
C PHE A 139 1.24 -8.65 17.93
N SER A 140 1.24 -7.96 19.07
CA SER A 140 0.71 -8.51 20.33
C SER A 140 -0.79 -8.81 20.24
N GLN A 141 -1.58 -7.95 19.59
CA GLN A 141 -3.02 -8.17 19.41
C GLN A 141 -3.35 -9.35 18.47
N ASN A 142 -2.52 -9.59 17.45
CA ASN A 142 -2.69 -10.74 16.56
C ASN A 142 -2.35 -12.08 17.25
N ALA A 143 -1.47 -12.08 18.25
CA ALA A 143 -1.14 -13.28 19.01
C ALA A 143 -2.30 -13.71 19.95
N THR A 144 -3.03 -12.76 20.52
CA THR A 144 -4.20 -13.02 21.38
C THR A 144 -5.45 -13.47 20.62
N GLY A 145 -5.47 -13.41 19.29
CA GLY A 145 -6.56 -13.93 18.45
C GLY A 145 -6.30 -15.33 17.89
N ALA A 146 -5.16 -15.94 18.21
CA ALA A 146 -4.76 -17.28 17.74
C ALA A 146 -5.03 -18.38 18.78
N SER A 147 -6.00 -18.18 19.67
CA SER A 147 -6.46 -19.18 20.61
C SER A 147 -7.94 -19.47 20.36
N ASP A 148 -8.22 -20.25 19.31
CA ASP A 148 -9.31 -21.22 19.32
C ASP A 148 -9.22 -22.13 18.07
N GLN A 149 -9.35 -23.43 18.32
CA GLN A 149 -9.37 -24.57 17.39
C GLN A 149 -8.04 -25.26 17.09
N ASP A 150 -7.51 -25.96 18.11
CA ASP A 150 -6.96 -27.30 17.91
C ASP A 150 -7.32 -28.15 19.14
N SER A 151 -8.53 -28.71 19.14
CA SER A 151 -8.91 -29.78 20.07
C SER A 151 -8.69 -31.12 19.37
N LEU A 152 -7.57 -31.77 19.68
CA LEU A 152 -7.31 -33.16 19.33
C LEU A 152 -8.31 -34.07 20.08
N PRO A 153 -8.92 -35.08 19.43
CA PRO A 153 -9.76 -36.05 20.13
C PRO A 153 -8.88 -36.94 21.01
N GLY A 154 -9.27 -37.06 22.28
CA GLY A 154 -8.53 -37.74 23.33
C GLY A 154 -8.44 -39.26 23.13
N GLU A 155 -7.26 -39.78 23.47
CA GLU A 155 -7.04 -41.20 23.73
C GLU A 155 -7.93 -41.66 24.90
N THR A 156 -8.76 -42.67 24.67
CA THR A 156 -9.32 -43.48 25.75
C THR A 156 -8.75 -44.89 25.61
N GLY A 157 -7.76 -45.19 26.46
CA GLY A 157 -7.34 -46.55 26.72
C GLY A 157 -8.43 -47.32 27.45
N ALA A 158 -8.68 -48.54 26.99
CA ALA A 158 -9.42 -49.56 27.71
C ALA A 158 -8.90 -50.95 27.29
N GLU A 159 -7.94 -51.46 28.05
CA GLU A 159 -7.77 -52.89 28.31
C GLU A 159 -8.44 -53.18 29.67
N PRO A 160 -8.94 -54.42 29.98
CA PRO A 160 -8.10 -55.61 29.87
C PRO A 160 -8.77 -57.01 29.68
N ASN A 161 -7.90 -57.95 29.28
CA ASN A 161 -7.75 -59.35 29.72
C ASN A 161 -8.62 -60.51 29.20
N GLY A 162 -7.90 -61.63 28.93
CA GLY A 162 -8.35 -63.03 28.90
C GLY A 162 -8.81 -63.52 27.52
N GLY A 163 -8.27 -64.52 26.85
CA GLY A 163 -7.39 -65.64 27.23
C GLY A 163 -7.84 -66.84 26.39
N ASP A 164 -6.94 -67.46 25.61
CA ASP A 164 -6.78 -68.91 25.37
C ASP A 164 -5.94 -69.17 24.10
N GLU A 165 -4.80 -69.83 24.33
CA GLU A 165 -4.08 -70.71 23.39
C GLU A 165 -4.88 -72.05 23.24
N PRO A 166 -4.52 -73.06 22.43
CA PRO A 166 -3.34 -73.19 21.55
C PRO A 166 -3.54 -73.86 20.17
N ALA A 167 -2.43 -73.89 19.43
CA ALA A 167 -1.89 -74.93 18.52
C ALA A 167 -2.76 -75.51 17.38
N ASP A 168 -2.34 -75.23 16.13
CA ASP A 168 -1.61 -76.19 15.26
C ASP A 168 -0.89 -75.44 14.13
#